data_AF-A0A532TRU2-F1
#
_entry.id   AF-A0A532TRU2-F1
#
_cell.length_a   1.000
_cell.length_b   1.000
_cell.length_c   1.000
_cell.angle_alpha   90.00
_cell.angle_beta   90.00
_cell.angle_gamma   90.00
#
_symmetry.space_group_name_H-M   'P 1'
#
loop_
_entity.id
_entity.type
_entity.pdbx_description
1 polymer ?
#
loop_
_entity_poly.entity_id
_entity_poly.type
_entity_poly.pdbx_seq_one_letter_code
_entity_poly.pdbx_strand_id
1 'polypeptide(L)'
;MAVEMGRLPEPYELLDLGDGASESFVPVRYERGTMEIRPRYRGAPETKEIPVLRIHVRKEDKPFFPHYWDCTSKTATAQLMPMLMDPRARDYVITVTKYGVAPRARFTVARAPLA
;
A
#
# COMPACT_ATOMS: atom_id res chain seq x y z
N MET A 1 -4.15 -8.02 -12.70
CA MET A 1 -5.62 -7.90 -12.70
C MET A 1 -6.05 -7.26 -11.40
N ALA A 2 -6.98 -6.31 -11.46
CA ALA A 2 -7.60 -5.68 -10.29
C ALA A 2 -8.70 -6.58 -9.74
N VAL A 3 -8.81 -6.68 -8.42
CA VAL A 3 -10.00 -7.24 -7.75
C VAL A 3 -10.55 -6.16 -6.82
N GLU A 4 -11.78 -5.72 -7.07
CA GLU A 4 -12.54 -4.89 -6.11
C GLU A 4 -13.24 -5.83 -5.13
N MET A 5 -13.01 -5.62 -3.85
CA MET A 5 -13.53 -6.43 -2.75
C MET A 5 -14.20 -5.50 -1.73
N GLY A 6 -15.17 -6.03 -0.99
CA GLY A 6 -15.71 -5.35 0.20
C GLY A 6 -14.60 -5.22 1.26
N ARG A 7 -14.57 -6.14 2.22
CA ARG A 7 -13.49 -6.22 3.22
C ARG A 7 -12.35 -7.11 2.72
N LEU A 8 -11.10 -6.61 2.78
CA LEU A 8 -9.94 -7.44 2.51
C LEU A 8 -9.69 -8.44 3.65
N PRO A 9 -9.31 -9.69 3.34
CA PRO A 9 -9.05 -10.71 4.35
C PRO A 9 -7.76 -10.43 5.12
N GLU A 10 -7.77 -10.79 6.40
CA GLU A 10 -6.59 -10.82 7.26
C GLU A 10 -5.59 -11.92 6.84
N PRO A 11 -4.29 -11.83 7.21
CA PRO A 11 -3.68 -10.74 8.00
C PRO A 11 -3.60 -9.42 7.24
N TYR A 12 -3.31 -8.32 7.95
CA TYR A 12 -2.99 -7.03 7.34
C TYR A 12 -1.51 -6.73 7.53
N GLU A 13 -0.85 -6.28 6.48
CA GLU A 13 0.58 -5.97 6.48
C GLU A 13 0.76 -4.54 6.00
N LEU A 14 0.62 -3.58 6.91
CA LEU A 14 0.62 -2.16 6.56
C LEU A 14 1.98 -1.73 6.00
N LEU A 15 1.96 -0.89 4.96
CA LEU A 15 3.16 -0.20 4.46
C LEU A 15 3.59 0.89 5.46
N ASP A 16 4.12 0.47 6.61
CA ASP A 16 4.47 1.33 7.72
C ASP A 16 5.93 1.80 7.63
N LEU A 17 6.14 2.84 6.84
CA LEU A 17 7.45 3.45 6.65
C LEU A 17 7.76 4.44 7.78
N GLY A 18 9.03 4.53 8.17
CA GLY A 18 9.57 5.65 8.95
C GLY A 18 9.63 6.95 8.15
N ASP A 19 9.96 8.07 8.82
CA ASP A 19 10.26 9.32 8.12
C ASP A 19 11.54 9.19 7.29
N GLY A 20 11.49 9.59 6.02
CA GLY A 20 12.56 9.42 5.03
C GLY A 20 12.75 7.99 4.54
N ALA A 21 12.03 7.01 5.10
CA ALA A 21 12.16 5.62 4.72
C ALA A 21 11.44 5.35 3.39
N SER A 22 12.01 4.41 2.65
CA SER A 22 11.49 3.96 1.36
C SER A 22 11.33 2.46 1.32
N GLU A 23 10.38 1.99 0.52
CA GLU A 23 10.19 0.59 0.20
C GLU A 23 10.08 0.45 -1.32
N SER A 24 10.80 -0.54 -1.87
CA SER A 24 10.87 -0.78 -3.31
C SER A 24 10.42 -2.20 -3.63
N PHE A 25 9.54 -2.35 -4.63
CA PHE A 25 9.02 -3.64 -5.03
C PHE A 25 8.55 -3.67 -6.48
N VAL A 26 8.46 -4.86 -7.06
CA VAL A 26 7.78 -5.09 -8.33
C VAL A 26 6.37 -5.59 -8.06
N PRO A 27 5.32 -4.88 -8.52
CA PRO A 27 3.94 -5.29 -8.29
C PRO A 27 3.56 -6.47 -9.20
N VAL A 28 2.95 -7.50 -8.61
CA VAL A 28 2.46 -8.71 -9.31
C VAL A 28 0.96 -8.63 -9.58
N ARG A 29 0.20 -8.18 -8.59
CA ARG A 29 -1.26 -7.94 -8.63
C ARG A 29 -1.65 -6.93 -7.55
N TYR A 30 -2.86 -6.42 -7.61
CA TYR A 30 -3.39 -5.54 -6.58
C TYR A 30 -4.87 -5.79 -6.32
N GLU A 31 -5.32 -5.46 -5.11
CA GLU A 31 -6.70 -5.56 -4.66
C GLU A 31 -7.09 -4.25 -3.99
N ARG A 32 -8.33 -3.81 -4.21
CA ARG A 32 -8.91 -2.65 -3.57
C ARG A 32 -10.07 -3.11 -2.70
N GLY A 33 -10.15 -2.55 -1.50
CA GLY A 33 -11.27 -2.81 -0.60
C GLY A 33 -11.20 -1.99 0.66
N THR A 34 -11.78 -2.51 1.73
CA THR A 34 -11.80 -1.90 3.06
C THR A 34 -11.08 -2.79 4.08
N MET A 35 -10.62 -2.16 5.15
CA MET A 35 -10.21 -2.83 6.38
C MET A 35 -10.87 -2.13 7.58
N GLU A 36 -11.12 -2.90 8.63
CA GLU A 36 -11.62 -2.35 9.89
C GLU A 36 -10.44 -1.93 10.77
N ILE A 37 -10.54 -0.75 11.38
CA ILE A 37 -9.60 -0.26 12.37
C ILE A 37 -10.35 0.11 13.66
N ARG A 38 -9.62 0.14 14.77
CA ARG A 38 -10.08 0.63 16.07
C ARG A 38 -9.33 1.90 16.44
N PRO A 39 -9.84 3.10 16.09
CA PRO A 39 -9.15 4.35 16.37
C PRO A 39 -9.07 4.61 17.88
N ARG A 40 -7.96 5.20 18.35
CA ARG A 40 -7.68 5.41 19.78
C ARG A 40 -7.90 6.84 20.28
N TYR A 41 -8.54 7.71 19.51
CA TYR A 41 -8.79 9.10 19.91
C TYR A 41 -10.08 9.24 20.73
N ARG A 42 -10.15 10.27 21.60
CA ARG A 42 -11.33 10.50 22.46
C ARG A 42 -12.58 10.75 21.61
N GLY A 43 -13.65 9.99 21.88
CA GLY A 43 -14.91 10.08 21.13
C GLY A 43 -14.88 9.37 19.77
N ALA A 44 -13.86 8.57 19.49
CA ALA A 44 -13.85 7.69 18.32
C ALA A 44 -14.97 6.64 18.42
N PRO A 45 -15.56 6.23 17.28
CA PRO A 45 -16.37 5.02 17.24
C PRO A 45 -15.50 3.80 17.59
N GLU A 46 -16.12 2.74 18.10
CA GLU A 46 -15.43 1.50 18.49
C GLU A 46 -14.64 0.90 17.32
N THR A 47 -15.26 0.89 16.13
CA THR A 47 -14.66 0.44 14.88
C THR A 47 -14.94 1.44 13.76
N LYS A 48 -14.08 1.43 12.74
CA LYS A 48 -14.24 2.21 11.52
C LYS A 48 -13.68 1.44 10.33
N GLU A 49 -14.42 1.40 9.24
CA GLU A 49 -13.88 0.93 7.96
C GLU A 49 -13.11 2.04 7.25
N ILE A 50 -11.93 1.68 6.72
CA ILE A 50 -11.09 2.57 5.92
C ILE A 50 -10.73 1.90 4.59
N PRO A 51 -10.58 2.67 3.49
CA PRO A 51 -10.11 2.11 2.24
C PRO A 51 -8.66 1.64 2.35
N VAL A 52 -8.35 0.53 1.70
CA VAL A 52 -7.03 -0.07 1.64
C VAL A 52 -6.73 -0.55 0.22
N LEU A 53 -5.49 -0.34 -0.20
CA LEU A 53 -4.93 -0.87 -1.44
C LEU A 53 -3.90 -1.94 -1.07
N ARG A 54 -4.20 -3.21 -1.38
CA ARG A 54 -3.26 -4.32 -1.19
C ARG A 54 -2.46 -4.53 -2.46
N ILE A 55 -1.14 -4.52 -2.33
CA ILE A 55 -0.20 -4.62 -3.44
C ILE A 55 0.60 -5.90 -3.23
N HIS A 56 0.36 -6.90 -4.06
CA HIS A 56 1.12 -8.14 -4.02
C HIS A 56 2.43 -7.92 -4.75
N VAL A 57 3.51 -8.32 -4.10
CA VAL A 57 4.87 -8.09 -4.57
C VAL A 57 5.54 -9.43 -4.85
N ARG A 58 6.68 -9.41 -5.54
CA ARG A 58 7.44 -10.65 -5.72
C ARG A 58 8.06 -11.08 -4.38
N LYS A 59 8.31 -12.39 -4.25
CA LYS A 59 8.88 -12.95 -3.01
C LYS A 59 10.31 -12.46 -2.77
N GLU A 60 11.02 -12.13 -3.83
CA GLU A 60 12.38 -11.60 -3.77
C GLU A 60 12.41 -10.19 -3.18
N ASP A 61 11.36 -9.40 -3.41
CA ASP A 61 11.24 -8.03 -2.90
C ASP A 61 10.77 -8.05 -1.43
N LYS A 62 9.93 -9.01 -1.04
CA LYS A 62 9.49 -9.24 0.36
C LYS A 62 9.59 -10.72 0.72
N PRO A 63 10.74 -11.18 1.27
CA PRO A 63 10.98 -12.61 1.53
C PRO A 63 10.07 -13.25 2.58
N PHE A 64 9.58 -12.46 3.55
CA PHE A 64 8.74 -12.97 4.62
C PHE A 64 7.26 -12.82 4.28
N PHE A 65 6.48 -13.89 4.50
CA PHE A 65 5.03 -13.87 4.34
C PHE A 65 4.39 -12.88 5.33
N PRO A 66 3.35 -12.11 4.92
CA PRO A 66 2.70 -12.14 3.61
C PRO A 66 3.43 -11.36 2.51
N HIS A 67 3.43 -11.85 1.27
CA HIS A 67 4.09 -11.19 0.12
C HIS A 67 3.25 -10.07 -0.49
N TYR A 68 2.73 -9.20 0.35
CA TYR A 68 2.02 -7.99 -0.06
C TYR A 68 2.23 -6.87 0.96
N TRP A 69 1.91 -5.66 0.53
CA TRP A 69 1.80 -4.48 1.37
C TRP A 69 0.38 -3.91 1.30
N ASP A 70 -0.15 -3.48 2.45
CA ASP A 70 -1.44 -2.82 2.60
C ASP A 70 -1.23 -1.30 2.77
N CYS A 71 -1.58 -0.55 1.74
CA CYS A 71 -1.50 0.91 1.73
C CYS A 71 -2.85 1.55 2.07
N THR A 72 -2.90 2.25 3.20
CA THR A 72 -4.10 2.98 3.68
C THR A 72 -4.01 4.49 3.45
N SER A 73 -2.84 4.99 3.01
CA SER A 73 -2.63 6.40 2.71
C SER A 73 -3.34 6.80 1.42
N LYS A 74 -4.35 7.68 1.51
CA LYS A 74 -5.11 8.16 0.34
C LYS A 74 -4.22 8.75 -0.75
N THR A 75 -3.19 9.51 -0.37
CA THR A 75 -2.30 10.18 -1.32
C THR A 75 -1.33 9.21 -1.98
N ALA A 76 -0.85 8.19 -1.24
CA ALA A 76 0.00 7.15 -1.82
C ALA A 76 -0.82 6.27 -2.76
N THR A 77 -2.01 5.83 -2.33
CA THR A 77 -2.93 5.05 -3.17
C THR A 77 -3.26 5.77 -4.46
N ALA A 78 -3.57 7.07 -4.44
CA ALA A 78 -3.86 7.84 -5.64
C ALA A 78 -2.68 7.88 -6.64
N GLN A 79 -1.44 7.93 -6.14
CA GLN A 79 -0.22 7.91 -6.97
C GLN A 79 0.12 6.50 -7.49
N LEU A 80 -0.14 5.46 -6.69
CA LEU A 80 0.13 4.07 -7.03
C LEU A 80 -0.84 3.54 -8.10
N MET A 81 -2.12 3.89 -8.00
CA MET A 81 -3.16 3.38 -8.91
C MET A 81 -2.83 3.46 -10.41
N PRO A 82 -2.43 4.60 -10.98
CA PRO A 82 -2.09 4.66 -12.41
C PRO A 82 -0.89 3.78 -12.77
N MET A 83 0.07 3.59 -11.85
CA MET A 83 1.22 2.70 -12.07
C MET A 83 0.83 1.23 -12.02
N LEU A 84 -0.08 0.86 -11.11
CA LEU A 84 -0.56 -0.52 -10.95
C LEU A 84 -1.55 -0.94 -12.05
N MET A 85 -2.28 0.02 -12.63
CA MET A 85 -3.19 -0.20 -13.76
C MET A 85 -2.46 -0.35 -15.09
N ASP A 86 -1.19 0.06 -15.18
CA ASP A 86 -0.36 -0.14 -16.36
C ASP A 86 -0.18 -1.65 -16.61
N PRO A 87 -0.52 -2.19 -17.79
CA PRO A 87 -0.28 -3.59 -18.11
C PRO A 87 1.19 -4.01 -17.97
N ARG A 88 2.12 -3.04 -18.07
CA ARG A 88 3.56 -3.21 -17.89
C ARG A 88 4.02 -2.96 -16.45
N ALA A 89 3.11 -2.89 -15.47
CA ALA A 89 3.48 -2.64 -14.07
C ALA A 89 4.56 -3.60 -13.55
N ARG A 90 4.60 -4.83 -14.07
CA ARG A 90 5.58 -5.88 -13.73
C ARG A 90 6.99 -5.62 -14.28
N ASP A 91 7.12 -4.69 -15.22
CA ASP A 91 8.38 -4.33 -15.87
C ASP A 91 9.04 -3.13 -15.16
N TYR A 92 8.50 -2.69 -14.03
CA TYR A 92 9.01 -1.57 -13.25
C TYR A 92 9.17 -1.94 -11.78
N VAL A 93 10.21 -1.39 -11.16
CA VAL A 93 10.32 -1.28 -9.71
C VAL A 93 9.60 -0.01 -9.29
N ILE A 94 8.64 -0.13 -8.38
CA ILE A 94 7.96 1.00 -7.73
C ILE A 94 8.66 1.25 -6.40
N THR A 95 9.00 2.50 -6.13
CA THR A 95 9.54 2.96 -4.84
C THR A 95 8.56 3.92 -4.20
N VAL A 96 8.14 3.61 -2.97
CA VAL A 96 7.30 4.48 -2.14
C VAL A 96 8.16 5.05 -1.03
N THR A 97 8.18 6.38 -0.89
CA THR A 97 8.91 7.06 0.18
C THR A 97 7.95 7.87 1.04
N LYS A 98 8.14 7.83 2.36
CA LYS A 98 7.35 8.62 3.32
C LYS A 98 8.18 9.78 3.86
N TYR A 99 7.56 10.96 3.93
CA TYR A 99 8.15 12.16 4.53
C TYR A 99 7.24 12.71 5.63
N GLY A 100 7.83 12.98 6.79
CA GLY A 100 7.17 13.49 7.99
C GLY A 100 6.36 12.43 8.75
N VAL A 101 5.68 12.92 9.79
CA VAL A 101 4.89 12.10 10.74
C VAL A 101 3.40 12.28 10.49
N ALA A 102 2.62 11.22 10.71
CA ALA A 102 1.15 11.31 10.66
C ALA A 102 0.63 12.38 11.64
N PRO A 103 -0.43 13.14 11.31
CA PRO A 103 -1.29 13.03 10.11
C PRO A 103 -0.79 13.86 8.92
N ARG A 104 0.34 14.57 9.05
CA ARG A 104 0.87 15.46 7.99
C ARG A 104 1.84 14.77 7.04
N ALA A 105 2.11 13.48 7.26
CA ALA A 105 2.98 12.69 6.39
C ALA A 105 2.59 12.85 4.91
N ARG A 106 3.61 12.91 4.05
CA ARG A 106 3.50 12.93 2.61
C ARG A 106 4.15 11.67 2.06
N PHE A 107 3.67 11.25 0.91
CA PHE A 107 4.19 10.10 0.20
C PHE A 107 4.56 10.52 -1.20
N THR A 108 5.72 10.11 -1.66
CA THR A 108 6.11 10.17 -3.06
C THR A 108 6.18 8.75 -3.61
N VAL A 109 5.85 8.61 -4.88
CA VAL A 109 5.92 7.32 -5.59
C VAL A 109 6.72 7.54 -6.86
N ALA A 110 7.78 6.74 -7.04
CA ALA A 110 8.60 6.71 -8.23
C ALA A 110 8.52 5.34 -8.90
N ARG A 111 8.79 5.28 -10.20
CA ARG A 111 8.98 4.03 -10.94
C ARG A 111 10.26 4.08 -11.77
N ALA A 112 10.97 2.97 -11.83
CA ALA A 112 12.14 2.77 -12.68
C ALA A 112 12.00 1.45 -13.46
N PRO A 113 12.56 1.32 -14.67
CA PRO A 113 12.60 0.04 -15.38
C PRO A 113 13.22 -1.05 -14.52
N LEU A 114 12.63 -2.24 -14.57
CA LEU A 114 13.23 -3.44 -14.01
C LEU A 114 14.49 -3.77 -14.84
N ALA A 115 15.64 -3.83 -14.17
CA ALA A 115 16.92 -4.12 -14.79
C ALA A 115 17.04 -5.59 -15.24
#